data_AF-A0AA39J8V1-F1
#
_entry.id   AF-A0AA39J8V1-F1
#
_cell.length_a   1.000
_cell.length_b   1.000
_cell.length_c   1.000
_cell.angle_alpha   90.00
_cell.angle_beta   90.00
_cell.angle_gamma   90.00
#
_symmetry.space_group_name_H-M   'P 1'
#
loop_
_entity.id
_entity.type
_entity.pdbx_description
1 polymer ?
#
loop_
_entity_poly.entity_id
_entity_poly.type
_entity_poly.pdbx_seq_one_letter_code
_entity_poly.pdbx_strand_id
1 'polypeptide(L)'
;TPDVQMDDANEDTSMLDVETQPLTPPRATPSPVRVSPPSMNPGPQDESTQPLDAGFQFLPPLALESFVPLESLTEAELSMTVEEWIRYQMGVEYEKFKQDGERELAAFERKAEEVRKAIEAL
;
A
#
# COMPACT_ATOMS: atom_id res chain seq x y z
N THR A 1 56.43 -11.06 15.89
CA THR A 1 55.05 -11.37 15.48
C THR A 1 54.92 -12.89 15.47
N PRO A 2 54.03 -13.51 16.26
CA PRO A 2 53.82 -14.94 16.14
C PRO A 2 53.08 -15.25 14.85
N ASP A 3 53.59 -16.27 14.14
CA ASP A 3 53.04 -16.84 12.91
C ASP A 3 51.73 -17.57 13.23
N VAL A 4 50.66 -17.27 12.51
CA VAL A 4 49.36 -17.94 12.67
C VAL A 4 49.29 -19.06 11.64
N GLN A 5 49.52 -20.27 12.12
CA GLN A 5 49.37 -21.51 11.37
C GLN A 5 47.88 -21.77 11.18
N MET A 6 47.35 -21.60 9.96
CA MET A 6 46.00 -22.03 9.60
C MET A 6 46.06 -23.52 9.28
N ASP A 7 45.63 -24.35 10.23
CA ASP A 7 45.40 -25.77 9.99
C ASP A 7 44.22 -25.93 9.03
N ASP A 8 44.53 -26.48 7.85
CA ASP A 8 43.57 -27.00 6.87
C ASP A 8 42.74 -28.11 7.52
N ALA A 9 41.50 -27.79 7.90
CA ALA A 9 40.51 -28.75 8.34
C ALA A 9 39.60 -29.15 7.18
N ASN A 10 40.07 -30.15 6.45
CA ASN A 10 39.30 -31.31 5.98
C ASN A 10 38.05 -31.03 5.13
N GLU A 11 38.22 -31.14 3.81
CA GLU A 11 37.16 -31.40 2.85
C GLU A 11 36.40 -32.69 3.23
N ASP A 12 35.18 -32.56 3.75
CA ASP A 12 34.20 -33.64 3.73
C ASP A 12 33.16 -33.31 2.67
N THR A 13 33.44 -33.75 1.45
CA THR A 13 32.57 -33.66 0.28
C THR A 13 31.43 -34.66 0.42
N SER A 14 30.44 -34.31 1.23
CA SER A 14 29.20 -35.06 1.32
C SER A 14 28.17 -34.14 1.96
N MET A 15 27.38 -33.43 1.15
CA MET A 15 25.94 -33.30 1.38
C MET A 15 25.30 -32.86 0.06
N LEU A 16 24.45 -33.76 -0.41
CA LEU A 16 23.61 -33.65 -1.58
C LEU A 16 22.82 -32.33 -1.54
N ASP A 17 22.85 -31.61 -2.66
CA ASP A 17 21.94 -30.51 -2.98
C ASP A 17 20.49 -30.98 -2.77
N VAL A 18 19.93 -30.65 -1.61
CA VAL A 18 18.48 -30.60 -1.39
C VAL A 18 18.12 -29.15 -1.56
N GLU A 19 17.58 -28.84 -2.74
CA GLU A 19 16.95 -27.57 -3.08
C GLU A 19 15.94 -27.21 -1.99
N THR A 20 16.36 -26.35 -1.05
CA THR A 20 15.49 -25.82 -0.01
C THR A 20 14.65 -24.72 -0.63
N GLN A 21 13.49 -25.11 -1.16
CA GLN A 21 12.46 -24.14 -1.51
C GLN A 21 12.14 -23.26 -0.28
N PRO A 22 12.08 -21.93 -0.43
CA PRO A 22 11.69 -21.07 0.67
C PRO A 22 10.25 -21.40 1.10
N LEU A 23 10.08 -21.73 2.39
CA LEU A 23 8.76 -21.93 3.01
C LEU A 23 8.01 -20.60 3.05
N THR A 24 7.17 -20.34 2.05
CA THR A 24 6.19 -19.27 2.12
C THR A 24 5.12 -19.62 3.16
N PRO A 25 4.68 -18.67 4.01
CA PRO A 25 3.60 -18.91 4.95
C PRO A 25 2.33 -19.42 4.23
N PRO A 26 1.55 -20.31 4.84
CA PRO A 26 0.29 -20.78 4.27
C PRO A 26 -0.67 -19.60 4.07
N ARG A 27 -1.29 -19.53 2.88
CA ARG A 27 -2.34 -18.56 2.56
C ARG A 27 -3.48 -18.69 3.57
N ALA A 28 -3.67 -17.68 4.42
CA ALA A 28 -4.84 -17.61 5.30
C ALA A 28 -6.11 -17.53 4.44
N THR A 29 -6.96 -18.55 4.51
CA THR A 29 -8.33 -18.46 4.00
C THR A 29 -9.06 -17.39 4.80
N PRO A 30 -9.67 -16.36 4.18
CA PRO A 30 -10.46 -15.39 4.92
C PRO A 30 -11.66 -16.11 5.54
N SER A 31 -11.69 -16.18 6.86
CA SER A 31 -12.88 -16.62 7.60
C SER A 31 -14.03 -15.67 7.28
N PRO A 32 -15.26 -16.16 7.02
CA PRO A 32 -16.41 -15.29 6.86
C PRO A 32 -16.62 -14.53 8.17
N VAL A 33 -16.48 -13.20 8.11
CA VAL A 33 -16.80 -12.31 9.22
C VAL A 33 -18.29 -12.47 9.50
N ARG A 34 -18.64 -13.19 10.57
CA ARG A 34 -20.01 -13.15 11.10
C ARG A 34 -20.20 -11.76 11.72
N VAL A 35 -20.85 -10.88 10.98
CA VAL A 35 -21.45 -9.66 11.53
C VAL A 35 -22.56 -10.07 12.49
N SER A 36 -22.27 -10.04 13.79
CA SER A 36 -23.30 -10.12 14.81
C SER A 36 -24.16 -8.85 14.72
N PRO A 37 -25.50 -8.93 14.74
CA PRO A 37 -26.33 -7.74 14.81
C PRO A 37 -26.08 -6.99 16.13
N PRO A 38 -26.17 -5.65 16.14
CA PRO A 38 -25.94 -4.86 17.35
C PRO A 38 -27.01 -5.21 18.40
N SER A 39 -26.54 -5.68 19.56
CA SER A 39 -27.36 -5.90 20.74
C SER A 39 -27.86 -4.55 21.26
N MET A 40 -29.17 -4.29 21.10
CA MET A 40 -29.83 -3.15 21.73
C MET A 40 -29.96 -3.44 23.23
N ASN A 41 -29.08 -2.84 24.04
CA ASN A 41 -29.30 -2.71 25.47
C ASN A 41 -29.08 -1.22 25.85
N PRO A 42 -30.08 -0.52 26.41
CA PRO A 42 -29.93 0.89 26.79
C PRO A 42 -29.29 0.97 28.18
N GLY A 43 -27.97 1.20 28.23
CA GLY A 43 -27.26 1.65 29.42
C GLY A 43 -27.17 3.19 29.44
N PRO A 44 -27.03 3.83 30.62
CA PRO A 44 -27.22 5.27 30.78
C PRO A 44 -26.20 6.07 29.95
N GLN A 45 -26.70 7.08 29.26
CA GLN A 45 -25.92 7.98 28.41
C GLN A 45 -24.96 8.80 29.27
N ASP A 46 -23.66 8.57 29.08
CA ASP A 46 -22.65 9.57 29.40
C ASP A 46 -22.60 10.54 28.21
N GLU A 47 -23.32 11.65 28.34
CA GLU A 47 -23.22 12.81 27.46
C GLU A 47 -21.83 13.46 27.60
N SER A 48 -20.83 12.89 26.94
CA SER A 48 -19.62 13.61 26.56
C SER A 48 -18.92 12.90 25.40
N THR A 49 -19.64 12.67 24.32
CA THR A 49 -18.98 12.52 23.01
C THR A 49 -18.99 13.91 22.40
N GLN A 50 -17.94 14.70 22.67
CA GLN A 50 -17.57 15.75 21.73
C GLN A 50 -17.58 15.11 20.33
N PRO A 51 -18.09 15.77 19.28
CA PRO A 51 -17.70 15.36 17.95
C PRO A 51 -16.17 15.50 17.96
N LEU A 52 -15.48 14.36 18.05
CA LEU A 52 -14.11 14.28 17.57
C LEU A 52 -14.25 14.82 16.17
N ASP A 53 -13.75 16.05 15.97
CA ASP A 53 -13.50 16.63 14.68
C ASP A 53 -13.06 15.46 13.81
N ALA A 54 -13.91 15.10 12.84
CA ALA A 54 -13.72 13.90 12.03
C ALA A 54 -12.48 14.19 11.20
N GLY A 55 -11.34 14.01 11.85
CA GLY A 55 -10.07 14.54 11.44
C GLY A 55 -9.85 14.00 10.07
N PHE A 56 -9.71 14.93 9.12
CA PHE A 56 -9.60 14.63 7.70
C PHE A 56 -8.59 13.48 7.55
N GLN A 57 -9.09 12.26 7.38
CA GLN A 57 -8.22 11.11 7.20
C GLN A 57 -7.73 11.23 5.78
N PHE A 58 -6.50 11.72 5.65
CA PHE A 58 -5.84 11.77 4.35
C PHE A 58 -5.66 10.35 3.85
N LEU A 59 -6.60 9.94 3.00
CA LEU A 59 -6.46 8.75 2.18
C LEU A 59 -5.70 9.19 0.93
N PRO A 60 -4.53 8.60 0.63
CA PRO A 60 -3.83 8.93 -0.60
C PRO A 60 -4.76 8.59 -1.77
N PRO A 61 -4.82 9.42 -2.82
CA PRO A 61 -5.72 9.23 -3.96
C PRO A 61 -5.80 7.79 -4.49
N LEU A 62 -4.65 7.11 -4.64
CA LEU A 62 -4.59 5.71 -5.11
C LEU A 62 -5.27 4.70 -4.15
N ALA A 63 -5.44 5.02 -2.87
CA ALA A 63 -6.13 4.17 -1.91
C ALA A 63 -7.67 4.30 -1.99
N LEU A 64 -8.18 5.30 -2.70
CA LEU A 64 -9.61 5.43 -3.00
C LEU A 64 -10.03 4.53 -4.17
N GLU A 65 -9.08 4.14 -5.02
CA GLU A 65 -9.33 3.28 -6.16
C GLU A 65 -9.24 1.80 -5.76
N SER A 66 -10.16 1.00 -6.28
CA SER A 66 -10.10 -0.45 -6.11
C SER A 66 -8.93 -1.02 -6.90
N PHE A 67 -8.10 -1.85 -6.26
CA PHE A 67 -7.06 -2.60 -6.98
C PHE A 67 -7.70 -3.49 -8.06
N VAL A 68 -7.35 -3.25 -9.33
CA VAL A 68 -7.80 -4.07 -10.45
C VAL A 68 -6.74 -5.14 -10.71
N PRO A 69 -7.08 -6.44 -10.56
CA PRO A 69 -6.14 -7.51 -10.88
C PRO A 69 -5.71 -7.46 -12.34
N LEU A 70 -4.41 -7.66 -12.58
CA LEU A 70 -3.88 -7.82 -13.94
C LEU A 70 -4.25 -9.21 -14.47
N GLU A 71 -5.02 -9.27 -15.56
CA GLU A 71 -5.40 -10.54 -16.20
C GLU A 71 -4.30 -11.11 -17.10
N SER A 72 -3.54 -10.23 -17.77
CA SER A 72 -2.45 -10.59 -18.66
C SER A 72 -1.49 -9.43 -18.86
N LEU A 73 -0.22 -9.75 -19.15
CA LEU A 73 0.77 -8.78 -19.61
C LEU A 73 0.76 -8.70 -21.14
N THR A 74 1.06 -7.51 -21.68
CA THR A 74 1.26 -7.32 -23.11
C THR A 74 2.54 -8.02 -23.60
N GLU A 75 2.65 -8.28 -24.91
CA GLU A 75 3.85 -8.91 -25.49
C GLU A 75 5.14 -8.12 -25.18
N ALA A 76 5.05 -6.79 -25.21
CA ALA A 76 6.15 -5.92 -24.84
C ALA A 76 6.54 -6.10 -23.37
N GLU A 77 5.57 -6.16 -22.45
CA GLU A 77 5.82 -6.37 -21.02
C GLU A 77 6.34 -7.78 -20.71
N LEU A 78 5.88 -8.80 -21.45
CA LEU A 78 6.38 -10.17 -21.33
C LEU A 78 7.85 -10.29 -21.75
N SER A 79 8.34 -9.37 -22.58
CA SER A 79 9.75 -9.32 -22.99
C SER A 79 10.66 -8.56 -22.02
N MET A 80 10.08 -7.89 -21.02
CA MET A 80 10.84 -7.14 -20.00
C MET A 80 11.30 -8.07 -18.87
N THR A 81 12.39 -7.69 -18.20
CA THR A 81 12.65 -8.29 -16.89
C THR A 81 11.60 -7.82 -15.88
N VAL A 82 11.44 -8.55 -14.78
CA VAL A 82 10.52 -8.17 -13.71
C VAL A 82 10.86 -6.78 -13.16
N GLU A 83 12.14 -6.46 -12.99
CA GLU A 83 12.59 -5.16 -12.50
C GLU A 83 12.31 -4.02 -13.49
N GLU A 84 12.45 -4.29 -14.78
CA GLU A 84 12.10 -3.33 -15.83
C GLU A 84 10.60 -3.08 -15.86
N TRP A 85 9.79 -4.14 -15.78
CA TRP A 85 8.34 -4.02 -15.72
C TRP A 85 7.87 -3.27 -14.47
N ILE A 86 8.46 -3.55 -13.30
CA ILE A 86 8.15 -2.82 -12.06
C ILE A 86 8.48 -1.33 -12.22
N ARG A 87 9.66 -0.99 -12.76
CA ARG A 87 10.03 0.42 -13.00
C ARG A 87 9.11 1.11 -14.00
N TYR A 88 8.72 0.40 -15.05
CA TYR A 88 7.77 0.89 -16.04
C TYR A 88 6.41 1.18 -15.39
N GLN A 89 5.84 0.22 -14.66
CA GLN A 89 4.55 0.37 -14.00
C GLN A 89 4.56 1.48 -12.94
N MET A 90 5.63 1.58 -12.14
CA MET A 90 5.78 2.70 -11.20
C MET A 90 5.80 4.06 -11.91
N GLY A 91 6.44 4.15 -13.08
CA GLY A 91 6.45 5.37 -13.87
C GLY A 91 5.07 5.75 -14.42
N VAL A 92 4.33 4.77 -14.92
CA VAL A 92 2.94 4.96 -15.40
C VAL A 92 2.03 5.45 -14.27
N GLU A 93 2.07 4.79 -13.12
CA GLU A 93 1.22 5.17 -11.98
C GLU A 93 1.62 6.50 -11.36
N TYR A 94 2.92 6.82 -11.34
CA TYR A 94 3.40 8.13 -10.89
C TYR A 94 2.82 9.26 -11.75
N GLU A 95 2.81 9.11 -13.08
CA GLU A 95 2.32 10.16 -13.97
C GLU A 95 0.80 10.36 -13.81
N LYS A 96 0.03 9.27 -13.65
CA LYS A 96 -1.41 9.36 -13.34
C LYS A 96 -1.64 10.10 -12.02
N PHE A 97 -0.93 9.69 -10.97
CA PHE A 97 -1.03 10.31 -9.66
C PHE A 97 -0.72 11.81 -9.70
N LYS A 98 0.32 12.19 -10.46
CA LYS A 98 0.70 13.59 -10.64
C LYS A 98 -0.42 14.40 -11.31
N GLN A 99 -0.98 13.89 -12.41
CA GLN A 99 -2.07 14.57 -13.13
C GLN A 99 -3.33 14.71 -12.28
N ASP A 100 -3.67 13.67 -11.51
CA ASP A 100 -4.79 13.73 -10.57
C ASP A 100 -4.54 14.74 -9.45
N GLY A 101 -3.32 14.78 -8.90
CA GLY A 101 -2.92 15.77 -7.91
C GLY A 101 -3.01 17.21 -8.43
N GLU A 102 -2.54 17.47 -9.65
CA GLU A 102 -2.65 18.77 -10.30
C GLU A 102 -4.12 19.20 -10.51
N ARG A 103 -4.99 18.25 -10.89
CA ARG A 103 -6.43 18.49 -11.05
C ARG A 103 -7.11 18.85 -9.73
N GLU A 104 -6.81 18.12 -8.66
CA GLU A 104 -7.37 18.39 -7.33
C GLU A 104 -6.87 19.74 -6.77
N LEU A 105 -5.60 20.08 -7.00
CA LEU A 105 -5.06 21.37 -6.57
C LEU A 105 -5.75 22.54 -7.30
N ALA A 106 -5.95 22.43 -8.61
CA ALA A 106 -6.68 23.44 -9.38
C ALA A 106 -8.14 23.58 -8.93
N ALA A 107 -8.80 22.47 -8.56
CA ALA A 107 -10.15 22.50 -8.00
C ALA A 107 -10.19 23.19 -6.63
N PHE A 108 -9.18 22.94 -5.80
CA PHE A 108 -9.03 23.59 -4.50
C PHE A 108 -8.83 25.10 -4.64
N GLU A 109 -7.92 25.54 -5.51
CA GLU A 109 -7.64 26.97 -5.73
C GLU A 109 -8.88 27.73 -6.20
N ARG A 110 -9.63 27.17 -7.15
CA ARG A 110 -10.89 27.76 -7.62
C ARG A 110 -11.89 27.90 -6.48
N LYS A 111 -12.06 26.86 -5.66
CA LYS A 111 -12.96 26.90 -4.50
C LYS A 111 -12.50 27.92 -3.46
N ALA A 112 -11.19 28.02 -3.22
CA ALA A 112 -10.63 29.00 -2.28
C ALA A 112 -10.90 30.44 -2.73
N GLU A 113 -10.77 30.72 -4.03
CA GLU A 113 -11.07 32.04 -4.59
C GLU A 113 -12.58 32.37 -4.57
N GLU A 114 -13.45 31.40 -4.85
CA GLU A 114 -14.90 31.55 -4.69
C GLU A 114 -15.26 31.91 -3.24
N VAL A 115 -14.69 31.22 -2.26
CA VAL A 115 -14.89 31.48 -0.83
C VAL A 115 -14.35 32.85 -0.44
N ARG A 116 -13.16 33.24 -0.93
CA ARG A 116 -12.59 34.57 -0.68
C ARG A 116 -13.55 35.67 -1.12
N LYS A 117 -14.05 35.58 -2.35
CA LYS A 117 -15.03 36.56 -2.89
C LYS A 117 -16.33 36.59 -2.09
N ALA A 118 -16.82 35.44 -1.64
CA ALA A 118 -18.02 35.36 -0.81
C ALA A 118 -17.83 36.07 0.55
N ILE A 119 -16.65 35.94 1.16
CA ILE A 119 -16.31 36.61 2.43
C ILE A 119 -16.18 38.14 2.23
N GLU A 120 -15.53 38.58 1.15
CA GLU A 120 -15.35 40.01 0.85
C GLU A 120 -16.66 40.74 0.50
N ALA A 121 -17.67 40.01 0.02
CA ALA A 121 -18.98 40.55 -0.32
C ALA A 121 -19.92 40.74 0.89
N LEU A 122 -19.48 40.34 2.10
CA LEU A 122 -20.24 40.40 3.35
C LEU A 122 -19.87 41.66 4.16
#